data_AF-A0A0C2V469-F1
#
_entry.id   AF-A0A0C2V469-F1
#
_cell.length_a   1.000
_cell.length_b   1.000
_cell.length_c   1.000
_cell.angle_alpha   90.00
_cell.angle_beta   90.00
_cell.angle_gamma   90.00
#
_symmetry.space_group_name_H-M   'P 1'
#
loop_
_entity.id
_entity.type
_entity.pdbx_description
1 polymer ?
#
loop_
_entity_poly.entity_id
_entity_poly.type
_entity_poly.pdbx_seq_one_letter_code
_entity_poly.pdbx_strand_id
1 'polypeptide(L)'
;MSQNSQVLALKYRPRRFEDLIGQNAVAQTLTLALDSKRLSHAYLLSGLRGSGKTSTARIFAKSLVCEKGPTAHPCDSCIHCTMANESRHIDIIEMDAASSRKIDDIRELIEHTKYKPASANFKIFIIDEVHMLTTEAFNALLKTLEEPPSYVKFILATTDPLKLPATILSRTQHFRFKRISDIDVINHLVHILHKEGITFEMGALEILARSGNGSVRDTLTLLDQAIIYGKNHVDVATVTQMLGLIDPQFMRAIFQSVFAKDRAQLLEFVHALGAYETELVIDELIAFLKSHLFDPTQTLFSTLLIERFFLILNDAKKLISLNADGNFVLSLVLFKMVEAMKLQTIDEAIQQLETNLAQTTPPQTPKAPSDTPKATPPPPPPPPVVTPLERVGRKLYDRDVTLGRCFETCVSMVKHEGDALTLNMFGEESCIATLRTYYKDIVLPFILEIYGPQTKLTFTKEPPAQEEKKNEPTLPLLSEEAPLESGSCVQTQAELKAPIIDPEAILKAPTVQKAIELFGTHVIIENKL
;
A
#
# COMPACT_ATOMS: atom_id res chain seq x y z
N MET A 1 31.70 -33.76 18.00
CA MET A 1 30.49 -32.99 17.67
C MET A 1 30.12 -32.12 18.87
N SER A 2 30.64 -30.90 18.94
CA SER A 2 30.20 -29.88 19.92
C SER A 2 30.92 -28.56 19.60
N GLN A 3 30.18 -27.44 19.69
CA GLN A 3 30.63 -26.03 19.64
C GLN A 3 30.72 -25.33 18.26
N ASN A 4 29.60 -25.19 17.54
CA ASN A 4 29.32 -23.96 16.74
C ASN A 4 27.87 -23.89 16.21
N SER A 5 26.87 -24.15 17.05
CA SER A 5 25.44 -24.03 16.68
C SER A 5 24.95 -22.57 16.71
N GLN A 6 25.75 -21.63 16.20
CA GLN A 6 25.29 -20.25 16.00
C GLN A 6 24.95 -20.04 14.53
N VAL A 7 23.70 -19.63 14.27
CA VAL A 7 23.20 -19.20 12.97
C VAL A 7 24.19 -18.21 12.34
N LEU A 8 24.51 -18.39 11.06
CA LEU A 8 25.50 -17.57 10.34
C LEU A 8 25.23 -16.06 10.49
N ALA A 9 23.96 -15.67 10.46
CA ALA A 9 23.52 -14.28 10.65
C ALA A 9 23.92 -13.66 12.00
N LEU A 10 24.12 -14.46 13.05
CA LEU A 10 24.61 -14.01 14.35
C LEU A 10 26.13 -14.07 14.41
N LYS A 11 26.74 -15.15 13.91
CA LYS A 11 28.19 -15.39 13.92
C LYS A 11 28.95 -14.30 13.15
N TYR A 12 28.43 -13.91 11.98
CA TYR A 12 29.03 -12.90 11.09
C TYR A 12 28.42 -11.50 11.26
N ARG A 13 27.73 -11.25 12.36
CA ARG A 13 27.21 -9.91 12.64
C ARG A 13 28.38 -8.92 12.77
N PRO A 14 28.37 -7.79 12.04
CA PRO A 14 29.50 -6.87 12.00
C PRO A 14 29.76 -6.26 13.38
N ARG A 15 31.04 -6.16 13.76
CA ARG A 15 31.48 -5.62 15.05
C ARG A 15 32.13 -4.25 14.91
N ARG A 16 32.59 -3.89 13.71
CA ARG A 16 33.23 -2.61 13.40
C ARG A 16 32.53 -1.95 12.21
N PHE A 17 32.74 -0.64 12.04
CA PHE A 17 32.20 0.09 10.90
C PHE A 17 32.75 -0.43 9.56
N GLU A 18 33.98 -0.92 9.55
CA GLU A 18 34.65 -1.52 8.39
C GLU A 18 33.99 -2.83 7.93
N ASP A 19 33.30 -3.53 8.83
CA ASP A 19 32.61 -4.79 8.53
C ASP A 19 31.21 -4.56 7.91
N LEU A 20 30.73 -3.31 7.83
CA LEU A 20 29.42 -2.98 7.30
C LEU A 20 29.41 -3.02 5.77
N ILE A 21 28.58 -3.88 5.20
CA ILE A 21 28.50 -4.11 3.75
C ILE A 21 27.54 -3.10 3.11
N GLY A 22 27.97 -2.45 2.04
CA GLY A 22 27.12 -1.59 1.22
C GLY A 22 26.68 -0.26 1.86
N GLN A 23 27.16 0.07 3.06
CA GLN A 23 26.75 1.27 3.82
C GLN A 23 27.91 2.24 4.08
N ASN A 24 28.85 2.34 3.13
CA ASN A 24 30.08 3.14 3.26
C ASN A 24 29.83 4.59 3.65
N ALA A 25 28.81 5.25 3.06
CA ALA A 25 28.50 6.65 3.35
C ALA A 25 28.05 6.85 4.82
N VAL A 26 27.24 5.94 5.35
CA VAL A 26 26.76 5.99 6.74
C VAL A 26 27.91 5.70 7.70
N ALA A 27 28.68 4.64 7.44
CA ALA A 27 29.85 4.27 8.22
C ALA A 27 30.88 5.41 8.30
N GLN A 28 31.21 6.02 7.17
CA GLN A 28 32.14 7.13 7.09
C GLN A 28 31.63 8.37 7.84
N THR A 29 30.35 8.71 7.68
CA THR A 29 29.77 9.89 8.36
C THR A 29 29.76 9.71 9.88
N LEU A 30 29.40 8.53 10.37
CA LEU A 30 29.44 8.22 11.82
C LEU A 30 30.87 8.20 12.37
N THR A 31 31.82 7.65 11.60
CA THR A 31 33.25 7.67 11.93
C THR A 31 33.75 9.10 12.08
N LEU A 32 33.49 9.97 11.10
CA LEU A 32 33.87 11.38 11.14
C LEU A 32 33.19 12.14 12.29
N ALA A 33 31.93 11.82 12.61
CA ALA A 33 31.22 12.43 13.73
C ALA A 33 31.87 12.07 15.09
N LEU A 34 32.34 10.83 15.25
CA LEU A 34 33.07 10.37 16.44
C LEU A 34 34.43 11.08 16.55
N ASP A 35 35.20 11.11 15.47
CA ASP A 35 36.55 11.68 15.47
C ASP A 35 36.53 13.21 15.68
N SER A 36 35.55 13.89 15.08
CA SER A 36 35.36 15.34 15.26
C SER A 36 34.63 15.72 16.56
N LYS A 37 34.20 14.72 17.36
CA LYS A 37 33.38 14.89 18.58
C LYS A 37 32.09 15.69 18.35
N ARG A 38 31.59 15.73 17.11
CA ARG A 38 30.32 16.40 16.74
C ARG A 38 29.15 15.43 16.91
N LEU A 39 28.85 15.11 18.16
CA LEU A 39 27.84 14.12 18.50
C LEU A 39 26.47 14.78 18.76
N SER A 40 25.48 14.44 17.93
CA SER A 40 24.07 14.72 18.21
C SER A 40 23.60 14.01 19.50
N HIS A 41 22.49 14.45 20.07
CA HIS A 41 21.81 13.77 21.16
C HIS A 41 20.93 12.61 20.68
N ALA A 42 20.43 12.67 19.44
CA ALA A 42 19.57 11.64 18.87
C ALA A 42 19.91 11.35 17.40
N TYR A 43 19.89 10.06 17.06
CA TYR A 43 20.18 9.50 15.74
C TYR A 43 19.01 8.65 15.29
N LEU A 44 18.61 8.78 14.03
CA LEU A 44 17.58 7.93 13.41
C LEU A 44 18.20 7.14 12.27
N LEU A 45 18.19 5.81 12.38
CA LEU A 45 18.65 4.88 11.37
C LEU A 45 17.42 4.31 10.65
N SER A 46 17.21 4.63 9.39
CA SER A 46 16.05 4.12 8.63
C SER A 46 16.46 3.34 7.40
N GLY A 47 15.67 2.33 7.00
CA GLY A 47 15.87 1.60 5.75
C GLY A 47 15.38 0.17 5.84
N LEU A 48 15.58 -0.62 4.79
CA LEU A 48 15.08 -1.99 4.68
C LEU A 48 15.48 -2.88 5.87
N ARG A 49 14.66 -3.89 6.16
CA ARG A 49 15.01 -4.93 7.13
C ARG A 49 16.32 -5.61 6.71
N GLY A 50 17.18 -5.91 7.68
CA GLY A 50 18.48 -6.55 7.43
C GLY A 50 19.53 -5.72 6.67
N SER A 51 19.32 -4.41 6.45
CA SER A 51 20.32 -3.51 5.85
C SER A 51 21.48 -3.10 6.78
N GLY A 52 21.45 -3.55 8.05
CA GLY A 52 22.51 -3.28 9.03
C GLY A 52 22.20 -2.17 10.05
N LYS A 53 20.97 -1.67 10.14
CA LYS A 53 20.55 -0.61 11.09
C LYS A 53 20.92 -0.92 12.55
N THR A 54 20.36 -1.99 13.11
CA THR A 54 20.57 -2.38 14.51
C THR A 54 22.03 -2.76 14.77
N SER A 55 22.72 -3.37 13.81
CA SER A 55 24.16 -3.64 13.92
C SER A 55 24.97 -2.35 13.99
N THR A 56 24.68 -1.36 13.15
CA THR A 56 25.32 -0.04 13.18
C THR A 56 25.03 0.68 14.50
N ALA A 57 23.78 0.62 15.00
CA ALA A 57 23.41 1.18 16.30
C ALA A 57 24.28 0.61 17.43
N ARG A 58 24.48 -0.72 17.46
CA ARG A 58 25.33 -1.39 18.46
C ARG A 58 26.81 -1.04 18.31
N ILE A 59 27.33 -0.96 17.09
CA ILE A 59 28.72 -0.55 16.83
C ILE A 59 28.94 0.90 17.30
N PHE A 60 27.99 1.79 16.99
CA PHE A 60 28.04 3.18 17.42
C PHE A 60 27.91 3.32 18.94
N ALA A 61 27.02 2.56 19.57
CA ALA A 61 26.90 2.53 21.02
C ALA A 61 28.21 2.06 21.69
N LYS A 62 28.81 0.97 21.18
CA LYS A 62 30.11 0.47 21.64
C LYS A 62 31.22 1.52 21.50
N SER A 63 31.22 2.26 20.40
CA SER A 63 32.18 3.32 20.11
C SER A 63 32.10 4.50 21.09
N LEU A 64 30.90 4.76 21.61
CA LEU A 64 30.63 5.81 22.61
C LEU A 64 30.98 5.37 24.05
N VAL A 65 30.73 4.11 24.41
CA VAL A 65 31.03 3.59 25.77
C VAL A 65 32.45 3.05 25.94
N CYS A 66 33.19 2.86 24.84
CA CYS A 66 34.57 2.39 24.88
C CYS A 66 35.41 3.26 25.82
N GLU A 67 36.30 2.64 26.58
CA GLU A 67 37.22 3.33 27.50
C GLU A 67 38.12 4.34 26.78
N LYS A 68 38.52 4.04 25.53
CA LYS A 68 39.25 4.96 24.64
C LYS A 68 38.31 5.89 23.84
N GLY A 69 37.01 5.87 24.13
CA GLY A 69 35.96 6.55 23.40
C GLY A 69 35.66 7.96 23.91
N PRO A 70 34.96 8.80 23.11
CA PRO A 70 34.39 8.51 21.79
C PRO A 70 35.46 8.28 20.72
N THR A 71 35.38 7.16 20.00
CA THR A 71 36.34 6.80 18.94
C THR A 71 35.64 6.01 17.84
N ALA A 72 36.03 6.20 16.58
CA ALA A 72 35.53 5.39 15.47
C ALA A 72 35.99 3.92 15.52
N HIS A 73 37.12 3.64 16.17
CA HIS A 73 37.71 2.31 16.24
C HIS A 73 37.69 1.79 17.68
N PRO A 74 36.58 1.17 18.14
CA PRO A 74 36.50 0.60 19.47
C PRO A 74 37.55 -0.50 19.66
N CYS A 75 38.17 -0.58 20.83
CA CYS A 75 39.33 -1.44 21.06
C CYS A 75 39.03 -2.95 21.09
N ASP A 76 37.77 -3.34 21.29
CA ASP A 76 37.30 -4.73 21.46
C ASP A 76 37.96 -5.52 22.62
N SER A 77 38.82 -4.88 23.43
CA SER A 77 39.54 -5.53 24.52
C SER A 77 39.15 -5.01 25.91
N CYS A 78 38.58 -3.82 26.03
CA CYS A 78 38.16 -3.26 27.33
C CYS A 78 36.85 -3.88 27.82
N ILE A 79 36.60 -3.79 29.14
CA ILE A 79 35.40 -4.33 29.78
C ILE A 79 34.11 -3.81 29.10
N HIS A 80 34.07 -2.52 28.76
CA HIS A 80 32.93 -1.91 28.09
C HIS A 80 32.68 -2.49 26.70
N CYS A 81 33.73 -2.68 25.89
CA CYS A 81 33.58 -3.27 24.56
C CYS A 81 33.15 -4.73 24.63
N THR A 82 33.70 -5.50 25.57
CA THR A 82 33.30 -6.91 25.78
C THR A 82 31.84 -7.01 26.19
N MET A 83 31.42 -6.27 27.21
CA MET A 83 30.02 -6.25 27.67
C MET A 83 29.06 -5.75 26.58
N ALA A 84 29.47 -4.76 25.77
CA ALA A 84 28.66 -4.26 24.66
C ALA A 84 28.50 -5.30 23.53
N ASN A 85 29.58 -6.02 23.17
CA ASN A 85 29.53 -7.10 22.17
C ASN A 85 28.65 -8.27 22.64
N GLU A 86 28.58 -8.51 23.95
CA GLU A 86 27.74 -9.53 24.57
C GLU A 86 26.30 -9.05 24.86
N SER A 87 25.95 -7.80 24.49
CA SER A 87 24.65 -7.19 24.79
C SER A 87 24.29 -7.18 26.29
N ARG A 88 25.29 -7.05 27.17
CA ARG A 88 25.14 -7.06 28.65
C ARG A 88 25.61 -5.77 29.32
N HIS A 89 25.88 -4.72 28.55
CA HIS A 89 26.37 -3.46 29.08
C HIS A 89 25.25 -2.67 29.78
N ILE A 90 25.43 -2.32 31.05
CA ILE A 90 24.38 -1.68 31.86
C ILE A 90 23.95 -0.30 31.36
N ASP A 91 24.90 0.45 30.77
CA ASP A 91 24.64 1.77 30.21
C ASP A 91 24.16 1.74 28.74
N ILE A 92 23.98 0.56 28.14
CA ILE A 92 23.38 0.39 26.82
C ILE A 92 22.04 -0.33 27.01
N ILE A 93 20.95 0.42 26.91
CA ILE A 93 19.60 -0.09 27.07
C ILE A 93 19.02 -0.27 25.66
N GLU A 94 18.84 -1.51 25.24
CA GLU A 94 18.23 -1.88 23.96
C GLU A 94 16.78 -2.30 24.20
N MET A 95 15.85 -1.67 23.49
CA MET A 95 14.42 -1.95 23.54
C MET A 95 13.90 -2.18 22.13
N ASP A 96 13.16 -3.28 21.93
CA ASP A 96 12.43 -3.51 20.69
C ASP A 96 11.01 -2.96 20.84
N ALA A 97 10.69 -1.90 20.10
CA ALA A 97 9.36 -1.31 20.14
C ALA A 97 8.30 -2.26 19.58
N ALA A 98 8.65 -3.29 18.81
CA ALA A 98 7.68 -4.28 18.36
C ALA A 98 7.15 -5.15 19.50
N SER A 99 7.95 -5.42 20.55
CA SER A 99 7.54 -6.17 21.74
C SER A 99 7.07 -5.26 22.89
N SER A 100 7.70 -4.10 23.05
CA SER A 100 7.48 -3.16 24.15
C SER A 100 6.86 -1.87 23.62
N ARG A 101 5.58 -1.95 23.24
CA ARG A 101 4.83 -0.85 22.60
C ARG A 101 4.20 0.12 23.59
N LYS A 102 4.05 -0.27 24.85
CA LYS A 102 3.18 0.42 25.80
C LYS A 102 3.86 1.68 26.31
N ILE A 103 3.03 2.65 26.71
CA ILE A 103 3.51 3.90 27.30
C ILE A 103 4.33 3.67 28.58
N ASP A 104 4.02 2.65 29.35
CA ASP A 104 4.70 2.38 30.62
C ASP A 104 6.16 1.95 30.41
N ASP A 105 6.45 1.17 29.35
CA ASP A 105 7.80 0.77 28.96
C ASP A 105 8.66 2.01 28.63
N ILE A 106 8.09 2.95 27.86
CA ILE A 106 8.77 4.20 27.53
C ILE A 106 8.93 5.11 28.74
N ARG A 107 7.95 5.15 29.65
CA ARG A 107 8.07 5.93 30.89
C ARG A 107 9.19 5.40 31.76
N GLU A 108 9.31 4.07 31.90
CA GLU A 108 10.43 3.45 32.62
C GLU A 108 11.77 3.81 31.97
N LEU A 109 11.86 3.75 30.64
CA LEU A 109 13.04 4.18 29.88
C LEU A 109 13.38 5.65 30.16
N ILE A 110 12.39 6.54 30.16
CA ILE A 110 12.57 7.97 30.47
C ILE A 110 13.03 8.16 31.91
N GLU A 111 12.51 7.40 32.89
CA GLU A 111 13.00 7.48 34.27
C GLU A 111 14.49 7.11 34.36
N HIS A 112 14.95 6.11 33.60
CA HIS A 112 16.36 5.78 33.52
C HIS A 112 17.23 6.90 32.95
N THR A 113 16.69 7.81 32.13
CA THR A 113 17.46 8.93 31.55
C THR A 113 17.87 9.97 32.59
N LYS A 114 17.15 10.05 33.72
CA LYS A 114 17.42 11.02 34.80
C LYS A 114 18.69 10.71 35.59
N TYR A 115 19.14 9.45 35.54
CA TYR A 115 20.31 8.98 36.27
C TYR A 115 21.54 8.97 35.35
N LYS A 116 22.68 9.42 35.91
CA LYS A 116 23.99 9.37 35.24
C LYS A 116 24.36 7.91 34.87
N PRO A 117 25.25 7.72 33.87
CA PRO A 117 25.75 6.39 33.54
C PRO A 117 26.48 5.78 34.75
N ALA A 118 26.39 4.47 34.91
CA ALA A 118 26.99 3.75 36.02
C ALA A 118 28.49 3.57 35.87
N SER A 119 28.96 3.34 34.64
CA SER A 119 30.36 2.97 34.37
C SER A 119 30.95 3.63 33.12
N ALA A 120 30.12 3.93 32.10
CA ALA A 120 30.57 4.52 30.85
C ALA A 120 30.46 6.07 30.83
N ASN A 121 30.99 6.69 29.78
CA ASN A 121 30.87 8.14 29.56
C ASN A 121 29.46 8.58 29.14
N PHE A 122 28.70 7.69 28.51
CA PHE A 122 27.36 7.94 27.99
C PHE A 122 26.40 6.83 28.39
N LYS A 123 25.12 7.21 28.54
CA LYS A 123 23.99 6.29 28.67
C LYS A 123 23.23 6.28 27.35
N ILE A 124 23.13 5.10 26.75
CA ILE A 124 22.70 4.94 25.37
C ILE A 124 21.42 4.15 25.34
N PHE A 125 20.42 4.70 24.66
CA PHE A 125 19.13 4.06 24.45
C PHE A 125 18.99 3.71 22.97
N ILE A 126 18.95 2.41 22.68
CA ILE A 126 18.69 1.89 21.34
C ILE A 126 17.23 1.46 21.28
N ILE A 127 16.44 2.08 20.43
CA ILE A 127 15.03 1.72 20.22
C ILE A 127 14.88 1.19 18.80
N ASP A 128 14.72 -0.13 18.66
CA ASP A 128 14.50 -0.77 17.37
C ASP A 128 13.02 -0.77 16.99
N GLU A 129 12.75 -0.78 15.68
CA GLU A 129 11.43 -0.64 15.07
C GLU A 129 10.55 0.46 15.71
N VAL A 130 11.14 1.64 15.96
CA VAL A 130 10.51 2.74 16.72
C VAL A 130 9.13 3.16 16.19
N HIS A 131 8.85 2.94 14.91
CA HIS A 131 7.55 3.20 14.29
C HIS A 131 6.40 2.34 14.84
N MET A 132 6.69 1.30 15.62
CA MET A 132 5.71 0.44 16.28
C MET A 132 5.22 0.98 17.63
N LEU A 133 5.82 2.06 18.15
CA LEU A 133 5.38 2.72 19.38
C LEU A 133 3.98 3.34 19.22
N THR A 134 3.21 3.37 20.31
CA THR A 134 1.94 4.10 20.30
C THR A 134 2.17 5.61 20.28
N THR A 135 1.14 6.34 19.85
CA THR A 135 1.13 7.81 19.80
C THR A 135 1.43 8.46 21.15
N GLU A 136 0.93 7.90 22.24
CA GLU A 136 1.15 8.42 23.58
C GLU A 136 2.61 8.19 24.03
N ALA A 137 3.18 7.04 23.66
CA ALA A 137 4.57 6.71 23.92
C ALA A 137 5.53 7.65 23.16
N PHE A 138 5.22 7.98 21.91
CA PHE A 138 5.96 9.00 21.15
C PHE A 138 5.93 10.37 21.83
N ASN A 139 4.75 10.82 22.27
CA ASN A 139 4.59 12.12 22.92
C ASN A 139 5.34 12.19 24.26
N ALA A 140 5.41 11.08 25.00
CA ALA A 140 6.24 11.00 26.20
C ALA A 140 7.73 11.12 25.89
N LEU A 141 8.20 10.45 24.83
CA LEU A 141 9.60 10.48 24.41
C LEU A 141 10.03 11.87 23.89
N LEU A 142 9.13 12.63 23.25
CA LEU A 142 9.42 13.95 22.67
C LEU A 142 10.04 14.93 23.69
N LYS A 143 9.49 14.98 24.92
CA LYS A 143 10.01 15.88 25.97
C LYS A 143 11.48 15.59 26.29
N THR A 144 11.85 14.31 26.29
CA THR A 144 13.21 13.87 26.60
C THR A 144 14.14 14.00 25.40
N LEU A 145 13.61 13.89 24.18
CA LEU A 145 14.38 14.13 22.94
C LEU A 145 14.67 15.61 22.70
N GLU A 146 13.81 16.53 23.17
CA GLU A 146 14.01 17.98 23.04
C GLU A 146 15.13 18.49 23.94
N GLU A 147 15.14 18.10 25.20
CA GLU A 147 16.11 18.56 26.20
C GLU A 147 16.78 17.36 26.92
N PRO A 148 17.52 16.51 26.18
CA PRO A 148 18.18 15.36 26.78
C PRO A 148 19.37 15.80 27.65
N PRO A 149 19.64 15.09 28.76
CA PRO A 149 20.88 15.29 29.51
C PRO A 149 22.11 15.07 28.62
N SER A 150 23.20 15.80 28.87
CA SER A 150 24.40 15.78 28.02
C SER A 150 25.07 14.40 27.86
N TYR A 151 24.87 13.52 28.86
CA TYR A 151 25.38 12.14 28.88
C TYR A 151 24.42 11.12 28.25
N VAL A 152 23.20 11.52 27.85
CA VAL A 152 22.21 10.63 27.23
C VAL A 152 22.31 10.71 25.71
N LYS A 153 22.27 9.54 25.06
CA LYS A 153 22.24 9.43 23.59
C LYS A 153 21.14 8.47 23.16
N PHE A 154 20.30 8.90 22.21
CA PHE A 154 19.25 8.08 21.62
C PHE A 154 19.66 7.59 20.22
N ILE A 155 19.48 6.31 19.96
CA ILE A 155 19.65 5.70 18.65
C ILE A 155 18.35 4.98 18.29
N LEU A 156 17.57 5.60 17.41
CA LEU A 156 16.30 5.08 16.94
C LEU A 156 16.53 4.32 15.63
N ALA A 157 15.94 3.15 15.47
CA ALA A 157 15.96 2.41 14.22
C ALA A 157 14.53 2.13 13.72
N THR A 158 14.31 2.28 12.42
CA THR A 158 12.99 2.00 11.81
C THR A 158 13.13 1.41 10.42
N THR A 159 12.24 0.49 10.06
CA THR A 159 12.03 0.08 8.66
C THR A 159 11.21 1.07 7.86
N ASP A 160 10.31 1.81 8.52
CA ASP A 160 9.40 2.76 7.89
C ASP A 160 9.51 4.15 8.54
N PRO A 161 10.24 5.10 7.92
CA PRO A 161 10.35 6.45 8.44
C PRO A 161 9.09 7.31 8.20
N LEU A 162 8.19 6.92 7.30
CA LEU A 162 7.00 7.72 6.97
C LEU A 162 5.92 7.63 8.06
N LYS A 163 5.92 6.52 8.80
CA LYS A 163 5.06 6.33 9.98
C LYS A 163 5.49 7.16 11.19
N LEU A 164 6.69 7.76 11.15
CA LEU A 164 7.18 8.57 12.27
C LEU A 164 6.62 9.99 12.21
N PRO A 165 6.23 10.57 13.36
CA PRO A 165 5.86 11.98 13.42
C PRO A 165 7.00 12.89 12.94
N ALA A 166 6.66 13.92 12.17
CA ALA A 166 7.63 14.92 11.69
C ALA A 166 8.42 15.59 12.84
N THR A 167 7.83 15.65 14.04
CA THR A 167 8.47 16.19 15.25
C THR A 167 9.68 15.37 15.71
N ILE A 168 9.70 14.06 15.50
CA ILE A 168 10.85 13.19 15.79
C ILE A 168 11.92 13.35 14.71
N LEU A 169 11.49 13.38 13.45
CA LEU A 169 12.40 13.54 12.31
C LEU A 169 13.20 14.85 12.41
N SER A 170 12.57 15.94 12.84
CA SER A 170 13.25 17.24 12.97
C SER A 170 14.26 17.32 14.12
N ARG A 171 14.15 16.44 15.13
CA ARG A 171 15.02 16.40 16.32
C ARG A 171 16.09 15.32 16.25
N THR A 172 16.11 14.53 15.18
CA THR A 172 17.05 13.42 15.01
C THR A 172 17.96 13.65 13.82
N GLN A 173 19.21 13.23 13.94
CA GLN A 173 20.09 13.16 12.78
C GLN A 173 19.72 11.90 11.97
N HIS A 174 19.16 12.10 10.77
CA HIS A 174 18.61 11.02 9.97
C HIS A 174 19.66 10.38 9.04
N PHE A 175 19.91 9.08 9.24
CA PHE A 175 20.75 8.24 8.40
C PHE A 175 19.89 7.23 7.64
N ARG A 176 19.92 7.33 6.31
CA ARG A 176 19.17 6.45 5.42
C ARG A 176 20.06 5.33 4.90
N PHE A 177 19.73 4.11 5.27
CA PHE A 177 20.36 2.89 4.79
C PHE A 177 19.77 2.52 3.44
N LYS A 178 20.66 2.25 2.48
CA LYS A 178 20.27 1.84 1.13
C LYS A 178 20.07 0.33 1.07
N ARG A 179 19.36 -0.13 0.03
CA ARG A 179 19.39 -1.54 -0.35
C ARG A 179 20.83 -1.92 -0.68
N ILE A 180 21.31 -3.03 -0.12
CA ILE A 180 22.66 -3.53 -0.39
C ILE A 180 22.65 -4.15 -1.79
N SER A 181 23.69 -3.88 -2.57
CA SER A 181 23.79 -4.38 -3.94
C SER A 181 23.96 -5.90 -3.93
N ASP A 182 23.38 -6.59 -4.92
CA ASP A 182 23.46 -8.04 -4.99
C ASP A 182 24.93 -8.51 -5.14
N ILE A 183 25.77 -7.72 -5.82
CA ILE A 183 27.22 -7.96 -5.96
C ILE A 183 27.92 -7.94 -4.59
N ASP A 184 27.64 -6.94 -3.75
CA ASP A 184 28.24 -6.85 -2.41
C ASP A 184 27.79 -8.01 -1.52
N VAL A 185 26.51 -8.41 -1.64
CA VAL A 185 25.98 -9.58 -0.92
C VAL A 185 26.70 -10.85 -1.37
N ILE A 186 26.80 -11.11 -2.67
CA ILE A 186 27.50 -12.29 -3.22
C ILE A 186 28.95 -12.35 -2.72
N ASN A 187 29.69 -11.24 -2.83
CA ASN A 187 31.08 -11.17 -2.35
C ASN A 187 31.18 -11.51 -0.86
N HIS A 188 30.20 -11.07 -0.06
CA HIS A 188 30.13 -11.41 1.36
C HIS A 188 29.83 -12.90 1.60
N LEU A 189 28.90 -13.50 0.85
CA LEU A 189 28.60 -14.94 0.94
C LEU A 189 29.81 -15.79 0.59
N VAL A 190 30.52 -15.44 -0.49
CA VAL A 190 31.77 -16.10 -0.92
C VAL A 190 32.79 -16.09 0.22
N HIS A 191 33.01 -14.94 0.85
CA HIS A 191 33.94 -14.81 1.98
C HIS A 191 33.55 -15.69 3.16
N ILE A 192 32.26 -15.77 3.49
CA ILE A 192 31.76 -16.61 4.59
C ILE A 192 31.93 -18.10 4.26
N LEU A 193 31.56 -18.52 3.05
CA LEU A 193 31.65 -19.92 2.64
C LEU A 193 33.10 -20.41 2.59
N HIS A 194 34.04 -19.58 2.14
CA HIS A 194 35.47 -19.89 2.24
C HIS A 194 35.95 -20.03 3.68
N LYS A 195 35.47 -19.18 4.60
CA LYS A 195 35.83 -19.29 6.02
C LYS A 195 35.25 -20.54 6.70
N GLU A 196 34.04 -20.95 6.32
CA GLU A 196 33.42 -22.18 6.83
C GLU A 196 33.93 -23.45 6.12
N GLY A 197 34.65 -23.32 5.00
CA GLY A 197 35.17 -24.45 4.23
C GLY A 197 34.09 -25.21 3.43
N ILE A 198 33.05 -24.50 2.98
CA ILE A 198 31.89 -25.07 2.27
C ILE A 198 32.07 -24.88 0.76
N THR A 199 31.74 -25.91 -0.03
CA THR A 199 31.79 -25.86 -1.50
C THR A 199 30.53 -25.24 -2.07
N PHE A 200 30.66 -24.39 -3.09
CA PHE A 200 29.53 -23.65 -3.65
C PHE A 200 29.67 -23.39 -5.16
N GLU A 201 28.54 -23.13 -5.80
CA GLU A 201 28.43 -22.65 -7.18
C GLU A 201 28.01 -21.17 -7.23
N MET A 202 28.58 -20.38 -8.15
CA MET A 202 28.29 -18.95 -8.23
C MET A 202 26.81 -18.66 -8.54
N GLY A 203 26.19 -19.45 -9.43
CA GLY A 203 24.78 -19.30 -9.78
C GLY A 203 23.85 -19.50 -8.58
N ALA A 204 24.22 -20.35 -7.62
CA ALA A 204 23.45 -20.57 -6.41
C ALA A 204 23.47 -19.32 -5.51
N LEU A 205 24.62 -18.65 -5.41
CA LEU A 205 24.77 -17.42 -4.64
C LEU A 205 24.02 -16.24 -5.25
N GLU A 206 23.98 -16.15 -6.59
CA GLU A 206 23.17 -15.15 -7.30
C GLU A 206 21.69 -15.30 -6.98
N ILE A 207 21.18 -16.54 -6.98
CA ILE A 207 19.79 -16.84 -6.62
C ILE A 207 19.52 -16.42 -5.16
N LEU A 208 20.39 -16.81 -4.21
CA LEU A 208 20.24 -16.45 -2.80
C LEU A 208 20.27 -14.93 -2.57
N ALA A 209 21.18 -14.21 -3.23
CA ALA A 209 21.29 -12.76 -3.12
C ALA A 209 20.02 -12.07 -3.64
N ARG A 210 19.51 -12.52 -4.79
CA ARG A 210 18.26 -12.02 -5.38
C ARG A 210 17.06 -12.28 -4.46
N SER A 211 16.94 -13.49 -3.91
CA SER A 211 15.85 -13.86 -2.99
C SER A 211 15.90 -13.10 -1.66
N GLY A 212 17.10 -12.71 -1.20
CA GLY A 212 17.24 -11.87 -0.01
C GLY A 212 16.88 -10.40 -0.20
N ASN A 213 16.63 -9.94 -1.44
CA ASN A 213 16.17 -8.58 -1.77
C ASN A 213 17.01 -7.44 -1.13
N GLY A 214 18.33 -7.65 -1.02
CA GLY A 214 19.27 -6.70 -0.39
C GLY A 214 19.27 -6.67 1.14
N SER A 215 18.65 -7.65 1.80
CA SER A 215 18.75 -7.90 3.25
C SER A 215 19.81 -8.95 3.53
N VAL A 216 20.98 -8.55 4.04
CA VAL A 216 22.07 -9.50 4.37
C VAL A 216 21.62 -10.51 5.42
N ARG A 217 20.81 -10.08 6.40
CA ARG A 217 20.29 -10.98 7.44
C ARG A 217 19.44 -12.11 6.84
N ASP A 218 18.53 -11.76 5.93
CA ASP A 218 17.63 -12.74 5.34
C ASP A 218 18.40 -13.63 4.35
N THR A 219 19.32 -13.07 3.54
CA THR A 219 20.21 -13.87 2.67
C THR A 219 21.06 -14.87 3.47
N LEU A 220 21.64 -14.47 4.60
CA LEU A 220 22.42 -15.39 5.44
C LEU A 220 21.56 -16.49 6.07
N THR A 221 20.29 -16.19 6.34
CA THR A 221 19.33 -17.19 6.83
C THR A 221 19.01 -18.21 5.74
N LEU A 222 18.80 -17.75 4.51
CA LEU A 222 18.60 -18.63 3.35
C LEU A 222 19.87 -19.45 3.04
N LEU A 223 21.06 -18.86 3.19
CA LEU A 223 22.33 -19.58 3.02
C LEU A 223 22.48 -20.70 4.04
N ASP A 224 22.17 -20.45 5.32
CA ASP A 224 22.25 -21.46 6.38
C ASP A 224 21.29 -22.63 6.09
N GLN A 225 20.07 -22.33 5.62
CA GLN A 225 19.12 -23.35 5.16
C GLN A 225 19.67 -24.14 3.96
N ALA A 226 20.28 -23.47 2.98
CA ALA A 226 20.84 -24.11 1.80
C ALA A 226 22.00 -25.05 2.16
N ILE A 227 22.85 -24.66 3.11
CA ILE A 227 23.95 -25.49 3.63
C ILE A 227 23.41 -26.76 4.29
N ILE A 228 22.36 -26.63 5.10
CA ILE A 228 21.72 -27.77 5.78
C ILE A 228 21.07 -28.71 4.75
N TYR A 229 20.31 -28.14 3.81
CA TYR A 229 19.59 -28.91 2.78
C TYR A 229 20.55 -29.63 1.84
N GLY A 230 21.62 -28.97 1.40
CA GLY A 230 22.65 -29.48 0.50
C GLY A 230 23.77 -30.27 1.16
N LYS A 231 23.67 -30.61 2.46
CA LYS A 231 24.68 -31.38 3.21
C LYS A 231 26.11 -30.81 3.08
N ASN A 232 26.27 -29.51 3.35
CA ASN A 232 27.53 -28.75 3.19
C ASN A 232 28.00 -28.56 1.73
N HIS A 233 27.07 -28.60 0.78
CA HIS A 233 27.30 -28.18 -0.60
C HIS A 233 26.19 -27.24 -1.04
N VAL A 234 26.52 -26.13 -1.69
CA VAL A 234 25.54 -25.13 -2.16
C VAL A 234 25.59 -25.07 -3.69
N ASP A 235 24.73 -25.83 -4.35
CA ASP A 235 24.56 -25.84 -5.82
C ASP A 235 23.23 -25.20 -6.25
N VAL A 236 23.11 -24.92 -7.56
CA VAL A 236 21.92 -24.28 -8.13
C VAL A 236 20.66 -25.13 -7.95
N ALA A 237 20.76 -26.44 -8.13
CA ALA A 237 19.60 -27.34 -8.06
C ALA A 237 19.00 -27.39 -6.65
N THR A 238 19.87 -27.54 -5.66
CA THR A 238 19.56 -27.57 -4.22
C THR A 238 18.91 -26.27 -3.77
N VAL A 239 19.45 -25.11 -4.18
CA VAL A 239 18.89 -23.80 -3.83
C VAL A 239 17.54 -23.56 -4.51
N THR A 240 17.41 -23.87 -5.80
CA THR A 240 16.14 -23.74 -6.54
C THR A 240 15.06 -24.62 -5.93
N GLN A 241 15.37 -25.87 -5.60
CA GLN A 241 14.44 -26.80 -4.96
C GLN A 241 14.06 -26.35 -3.55
N MET A 242 15.03 -25.86 -2.75
CA MET A 242 14.79 -25.36 -1.39
C MET A 242 13.86 -24.14 -1.40
N LEU A 243 14.09 -23.20 -2.32
CA LEU A 243 13.30 -21.98 -2.43
C LEU A 243 11.97 -22.19 -3.17
N GLY A 244 11.73 -23.39 -3.72
CA GLY A 244 10.57 -23.66 -4.57
C GLY A 244 10.53 -22.79 -5.82
N LEU A 245 11.69 -22.34 -6.31
CA LEU A 245 11.74 -21.51 -7.52
C LEU A 245 11.44 -22.35 -8.76
N ILE A 246 10.72 -21.74 -9.69
CA ILE A 246 10.37 -22.37 -10.96
C ILE A 246 11.55 -22.19 -11.92
N ASP A 247 11.91 -23.26 -12.62
CA ASP A 247 12.97 -23.23 -13.63
C ASP A 247 12.65 -22.17 -14.72
N PRO A 248 13.58 -21.23 -15.03
CA PRO A 248 13.43 -20.29 -16.13
C PRO A 248 13.05 -20.94 -17.48
N GLN A 249 13.49 -22.18 -17.75
CA GLN A 249 13.11 -22.90 -18.97
C GLN A 249 11.63 -23.28 -18.96
N PHE A 250 11.10 -23.69 -17.81
CA PHE A 250 9.69 -24.00 -17.63
C PHE A 250 8.82 -22.74 -17.80
N MET A 251 9.27 -21.61 -17.25
CA MET A 251 8.60 -20.31 -17.45
C MET A 251 8.55 -19.91 -18.92
N ARG A 252 9.65 -20.10 -19.66
CA ARG A 252 9.70 -19.85 -21.10
C ARG A 252 8.73 -20.75 -21.86
N ALA A 253 8.61 -22.03 -21.49
CA ALA A 253 7.67 -22.95 -22.09
C ALA A 253 6.21 -22.53 -21.88
N ILE A 254 5.85 -22.07 -20.67
CA ILE A 254 4.50 -21.54 -20.37
C ILE A 254 4.16 -20.38 -21.31
N PHE A 255 5.04 -19.37 -21.40
CA PHE A 255 4.80 -18.22 -22.27
C PHE A 255 4.74 -18.62 -23.75
N GLN A 256 5.58 -19.56 -24.20
CA GLN A 256 5.50 -20.10 -25.57
C GLN A 256 4.13 -20.73 -25.87
N SER A 257 3.56 -21.49 -24.93
CA SER A 257 2.22 -22.08 -25.09
C SER A 257 1.11 -21.04 -25.04
N VAL A 258 1.27 -19.98 -24.23
CA VAL A 258 0.37 -18.81 -24.26
C VAL A 258 0.39 -18.18 -25.67
N PHE A 259 1.58 -17.97 -26.25
CA PHE A 259 1.72 -17.41 -27.59
C PHE A 259 1.16 -18.33 -28.69
N ALA A 260 1.34 -19.65 -28.54
CA ALA A 260 0.79 -20.66 -29.44
C ALA A 260 -0.73 -20.84 -29.29
N LYS A 261 -1.36 -20.26 -28.25
CA LYS A 261 -2.77 -20.42 -27.90
C LYS A 261 -3.18 -21.86 -27.61
N ASP A 262 -2.24 -22.69 -27.15
CA ASP A 262 -2.49 -24.09 -26.82
C ASP A 262 -3.09 -24.21 -25.41
N ARG A 263 -4.42 -24.29 -25.34
CA ARG A 263 -5.14 -24.41 -24.06
C ARG A 263 -4.94 -25.75 -23.36
N ALA A 264 -4.68 -26.83 -24.10
CA ALA A 264 -4.50 -28.14 -23.50
C ALA A 264 -3.16 -28.20 -22.76
N GLN A 265 -2.09 -27.73 -23.41
CA GLN A 265 -0.76 -27.68 -22.81
C GLN A 265 -0.71 -26.72 -21.60
N LEU A 266 -1.45 -25.61 -21.65
CA LEU A 266 -1.54 -24.69 -20.50
C LEU A 266 -2.18 -25.35 -19.27
N LEU A 267 -3.20 -26.21 -19.44
CA LEU A 267 -3.81 -26.93 -18.32
C LEU A 267 -2.84 -27.93 -17.68
N GLU A 268 -2.01 -28.60 -18.47
CA GLU A 268 -0.94 -29.46 -17.95
C GLU A 268 0.07 -28.66 -17.12
N PHE A 269 0.45 -27.47 -17.60
CA PHE A 269 1.33 -26.58 -16.84
C PHE A 269 0.69 -26.09 -15.54
N VAL A 270 -0.61 -25.75 -15.53
CA VAL A 270 -1.32 -25.39 -14.29
C VAL A 270 -1.26 -26.55 -13.29
N HIS A 271 -1.50 -27.78 -13.73
CA HIS A 271 -1.44 -28.94 -12.85
C HIS A 271 -0.03 -29.14 -12.27
N ALA A 272 1.02 -28.95 -13.07
CA ALA A 272 2.40 -28.99 -12.60
C ALA A 272 2.72 -27.84 -11.62
N LEU A 273 2.15 -26.66 -11.84
CA LEU A 273 2.30 -25.49 -10.96
C LEU A 273 1.54 -25.63 -9.64
N GLY A 274 0.57 -26.54 -9.55
CA GLY A 274 -0.17 -26.82 -8.31
C GLY A 274 0.69 -27.34 -7.16
N ALA A 275 1.92 -27.78 -7.43
CA ALA A 275 2.90 -28.15 -6.41
C ALA A 275 3.58 -26.94 -5.74
N TYR A 276 3.43 -25.74 -6.31
CA TYR A 276 4.07 -24.49 -5.86
C TYR A 276 3.03 -23.54 -5.25
N GLU A 277 3.50 -22.62 -4.42
CA GLU A 277 2.65 -21.54 -3.90
C GLU A 277 2.23 -20.60 -5.03
N THR A 278 0.92 -20.36 -5.17
CA THR A 278 0.38 -19.59 -6.31
C THR A 278 0.92 -18.16 -6.37
N GLU A 279 1.15 -17.54 -5.21
CA GLU A 279 1.74 -16.21 -5.14
C GLU A 279 3.16 -16.17 -5.70
N LEU A 280 3.97 -17.19 -5.40
CA LEU A 280 5.33 -17.33 -5.93
C LEU A 280 5.32 -17.55 -7.45
N VAL A 281 4.38 -18.35 -7.97
CA VAL A 281 4.21 -18.52 -9.43
C VAL A 281 3.91 -17.19 -10.11
N ILE A 282 3.01 -16.38 -9.55
CA ILE A 282 2.66 -15.07 -10.10
C ILE A 282 3.85 -14.12 -10.03
N ASP A 283 4.60 -14.12 -8.93
CA ASP A 283 5.80 -13.29 -8.80
C ASP A 283 6.89 -13.66 -9.81
N GLU A 284 7.06 -14.94 -10.10
CA GLU A 284 7.96 -15.41 -11.16
C GLU A 284 7.45 -15.03 -12.56
N LEU A 285 6.13 -15.10 -12.83
CA LEU A 285 5.56 -14.61 -14.10
C LEU A 285 5.82 -13.11 -14.28
N ILE A 286 5.66 -12.32 -13.22
CA ILE A 286 5.97 -10.89 -13.19
C ILE A 286 7.47 -10.65 -13.42
N ALA A 287 8.34 -11.40 -12.74
CA ALA A 287 9.78 -11.28 -12.87
C ALA A 287 10.26 -11.60 -14.29
N PHE A 288 9.70 -12.66 -14.89
CA PHE A 288 9.94 -13.03 -16.28
C PHE A 288 9.54 -11.90 -17.23
N LEU A 289 8.30 -11.37 -17.12
CA LEU A 289 7.86 -10.24 -17.96
C LEU A 289 8.73 -8.98 -17.79
N LYS A 290 9.16 -8.68 -16.56
CA LYS A 290 10.08 -7.56 -16.30
C LYS A 290 11.40 -7.77 -17.03
N SER A 291 12.00 -8.96 -16.96
CA SER A 291 13.28 -9.24 -17.63
C SER A 291 13.18 -9.06 -19.15
N HIS A 292 12.06 -9.46 -19.74
CA HIS A 292 11.80 -9.34 -21.18
C HIS A 292 11.39 -7.92 -21.61
N LEU A 293 10.87 -7.08 -20.72
CA LEU A 293 10.60 -5.67 -21.01
C LEU A 293 11.90 -4.86 -21.24
N PHE A 294 12.97 -5.20 -20.54
CA PHE A 294 14.26 -4.50 -20.64
C PHE A 294 15.20 -5.11 -21.68
N ASP A 295 14.83 -6.22 -22.32
CA ASP A 295 15.60 -6.85 -23.39
C ASP A 295 15.13 -6.35 -24.77
N PRO A 296 15.87 -5.44 -25.43
CA PRO A 296 15.46 -4.86 -26.71
C PRO A 296 15.52 -5.86 -27.88
N THR A 297 16.02 -7.09 -27.66
CA THR A 297 16.24 -8.07 -28.73
C THR A 297 15.04 -8.96 -29.04
N GLN A 298 13.99 -8.94 -28.21
CA GLN A 298 12.87 -9.89 -28.33
C GLN A 298 11.60 -9.24 -28.85
N THR A 299 11.30 -9.51 -30.12
CA THR A 299 10.13 -9.00 -30.86
C THR A 299 8.79 -9.65 -30.48
N LEU A 300 8.78 -10.70 -29.66
CA LEU A 300 7.56 -11.44 -29.28
C LEU A 300 6.70 -10.69 -28.25
N PHE A 301 7.29 -9.79 -27.48
CA PHE A 301 6.60 -9.03 -26.43
C PHE A 301 6.44 -7.57 -26.87
N SER A 302 5.30 -7.21 -27.46
CA SER A 302 5.00 -5.79 -27.67
C SER A 302 4.73 -5.11 -26.34
N THR A 303 5.08 -3.82 -26.20
CA THR A 303 4.86 -3.05 -24.97
C THR A 303 3.40 -3.10 -24.50
N LEU A 304 2.45 -3.11 -25.44
CA LEU A 304 1.03 -3.24 -25.18
C LEU A 304 0.64 -4.61 -24.58
N LEU A 305 1.24 -5.70 -25.07
CA LEU A 305 1.00 -7.04 -24.52
C LEU A 305 1.58 -7.17 -23.11
N ILE A 306 2.77 -6.62 -22.89
CA ILE A 306 3.40 -6.61 -21.57
C ILE A 306 2.51 -5.87 -20.56
N GLU A 307 2.01 -4.67 -20.91
CA GLU A 307 1.09 -3.90 -20.06
C GLU A 307 -0.17 -4.70 -19.70
N ARG A 308 -0.82 -5.33 -20.69
CA ARG A 308 -2.00 -6.17 -20.47
C ARG A 308 -1.70 -7.35 -19.56
N PHE A 309 -0.57 -8.04 -19.76
CA PHE A 309 -0.16 -9.16 -18.93
C PHE A 309 0.13 -8.73 -17.49
N PHE A 310 0.76 -7.57 -17.28
CA PHE A 310 0.92 -7.01 -15.94
C PHE A 310 -0.40 -6.71 -15.24
N LEU A 311 -1.40 -6.15 -15.94
CA LEU A 311 -2.72 -5.90 -15.37
C LEU A 311 -3.42 -7.21 -14.95
N ILE A 312 -3.37 -8.24 -15.79
CA ILE A 312 -3.94 -9.56 -15.49
C ILE A 312 -3.29 -10.17 -14.25
N LEU A 313 -1.96 -10.11 -14.15
CA LEU A 313 -1.22 -10.63 -13.00
C LEU A 313 -1.52 -9.83 -11.71
N ASN A 314 -1.68 -8.52 -11.82
CA ASN A 314 -2.03 -7.68 -10.67
C ASN A 314 -3.45 -7.96 -10.17
N ASP A 315 -4.40 -8.21 -11.07
CA ASP A 315 -5.76 -8.61 -10.69
C ASP A 315 -5.79 -10.01 -10.06
N ALA A 316 -4.92 -10.91 -10.49
CA ALA A 316 -4.78 -12.23 -9.89
C ALA A 316 -4.31 -12.17 -8.43
N LYS A 317 -3.39 -11.26 -8.09
CA LYS A 317 -2.98 -11.03 -6.69
C LYS A 317 -4.17 -10.62 -5.80
N LYS A 318 -5.11 -9.84 -6.32
CA LYS A 318 -6.33 -9.49 -5.59
C LYS A 318 -7.21 -10.71 -5.35
N LEU A 319 -7.35 -11.61 -6.32
CA LEU A 319 -8.13 -12.84 -6.17
C LEU A 319 -7.53 -13.79 -5.12
N ILE A 320 -6.19 -13.86 -5.03
CA ILE A 320 -5.51 -14.64 -3.98
C ILE A 320 -5.79 -14.05 -2.61
N SER A 321 -5.82 -12.72 -2.46
CA SER A 321 -6.16 -12.09 -1.17
C SER A 321 -7.58 -12.40 -0.68
N LEU A 322 -8.45 -12.90 -1.57
CA LEU A 322 -9.80 -13.37 -1.26
C LEU A 322 -9.86 -14.90 -1.01
N ASN A 323 -8.71 -15.57 -0.85
CA ASN A 323 -8.59 -17.02 -0.66
C ASN A 323 -9.23 -17.87 -1.77
N ALA A 324 -9.14 -17.43 -3.03
CA ALA A 324 -9.55 -18.25 -4.18
C ALA A 324 -8.60 -19.46 -4.37
N ASP A 325 -9.12 -20.55 -4.96
CA ASP A 325 -8.32 -21.73 -5.31
C ASP A 325 -7.17 -21.34 -6.28
N GLY A 326 -5.94 -21.70 -5.92
CA GLY A 326 -4.73 -21.38 -6.68
C GLY A 326 -4.76 -21.91 -8.12
N ASN A 327 -5.24 -23.14 -8.32
CA ASN A 327 -5.32 -23.74 -9.66
C ASN A 327 -6.33 -22.99 -10.54
N PHE A 328 -7.44 -22.54 -9.94
CA PHE A 328 -8.43 -21.72 -10.64
C PHE A 328 -7.85 -20.35 -11.00
N VAL A 329 -7.14 -19.69 -10.08
CA VAL A 329 -6.51 -18.39 -10.34
C VAL A 329 -5.46 -18.49 -11.46
N LEU A 330 -4.59 -19.51 -11.45
CA LEU A 330 -3.59 -19.71 -12.49
C LEU A 330 -4.23 -20.00 -13.85
N SER A 331 -5.26 -20.85 -13.89
CA SER A 331 -6.01 -21.12 -15.13
C SER A 331 -6.62 -19.84 -15.69
N LEU A 332 -7.26 -19.03 -14.83
CA LEU A 332 -7.87 -17.76 -15.22
C LEU A 332 -6.83 -16.78 -15.75
N VAL A 333 -5.65 -16.69 -15.12
CA VAL A 333 -4.54 -15.84 -15.57
C VAL A 333 -4.07 -16.24 -16.96
N LEU A 334 -3.72 -17.52 -17.16
CA LEU A 334 -3.19 -18.00 -18.43
C LEU A 334 -4.22 -17.85 -19.55
N PHE A 335 -5.50 -18.14 -19.29
CA PHE A 335 -6.55 -17.95 -20.29
C PHE A 335 -6.82 -16.48 -20.60
N LYS A 336 -6.82 -15.60 -19.60
CA LYS A 336 -6.89 -14.15 -19.83
C LYS A 336 -5.70 -13.64 -20.63
N MET A 337 -4.50 -14.18 -20.43
CA MET A 337 -3.33 -13.84 -21.24
C MET A 337 -3.52 -14.26 -22.71
N VAL A 338 -4.01 -15.47 -22.97
CA VAL A 338 -4.34 -15.93 -24.33
C VAL A 338 -5.40 -15.05 -24.98
N GLU A 339 -6.40 -14.60 -24.22
CA GLU A 339 -7.42 -13.68 -24.71
C GLU A 339 -6.90 -12.27 -24.96
N ALA A 340 -6.01 -11.77 -24.11
CA ALA A 340 -5.39 -10.46 -24.29
C ALA A 340 -4.54 -10.36 -25.57
N MET A 341 -4.10 -11.49 -26.12
CA MET A 341 -3.45 -11.58 -27.43
C MET A 341 -4.40 -11.47 -28.62
N LYS A 342 -5.72 -11.56 -28.42
CA LYS A 342 -6.71 -11.23 -29.46
C LYS A 342 -6.72 -9.71 -29.60
N LEU A 343 -5.75 -9.18 -30.33
CA LEU A 343 -5.81 -7.82 -30.84
C LEU A 343 -6.94 -7.79 -31.86
N GLN A 344 -8.13 -7.34 -31.48
CA GLN A 344 -9.03 -6.75 -32.46
C GLN A 344 -8.44 -5.36 -32.75
N THR A 345 -7.95 -5.17 -33.96
CA THR A 345 -7.69 -3.80 -34.41
C THR A 345 -9.03 -3.09 -34.49
N ILE A 346 -9.03 -1.78 -34.20
CA ILE A 346 -10.24 -0.97 -34.33
C ILE A 346 -10.79 -1.11 -35.77
N ASP A 347 -9.91 -1.24 -36.76
CA ASP A 347 -10.25 -1.46 -38.17
C ASP A 347 -10.96 -2.79 -38.43
N GLU A 348 -10.56 -3.90 -37.80
CA GLU A 348 -11.25 -5.19 -37.92
C GLU A 348 -12.63 -5.16 -37.23
N ALA A 349 -12.75 -4.48 -36.09
CA ALA A 349 -14.04 -4.29 -35.43
C ALA A 349 -14.98 -3.40 -36.26
N ILE A 350 -14.46 -2.34 -36.88
CA ILE A 350 -15.20 -1.49 -37.82
C ILE A 350 -15.62 -2.30 -39.06
N GLN A 351 -14.72 -3.07 -39.68
CA GLN A 351 -15.05 -3.89 -40.85
C GLN A 351 -16.10 -4.96 -40.52
N GLN A 352 -16.04 -5.59 -39.35
CA GLN A 352 -17.06 -6.54 -38.92
C GLN A 352 -18.43 -5.87 -38.71
N LEU A 353 -18.46 -4.66 -38.15
CA LEU A 353 -19.68 -3.88 -38.01
C LEU A 353 -20.24 -3.45 -39.37
N GLU A 354 -19.39 -2.94 -40.27
CA GLU A 354 -19.77 -2.55 -41.64
C GLU A 354 -20.28 -3.74 -42.46
N THR A 355 -19.66 -4.91 -42.31
CA THR A 355 -20.10 -6.14 -42.99
C THR A 355 -21.45 -6.62 -42.45
N ASN A 356 -21.69 -6.51 -41.14
CA ASN A 356 -22.99 -6.82 -40.53
C ASN A 356 -24.09 -5.82 -40.95
N LEU A 357 -23.75 -4.54 -41.12
CA LEU A 357 -24.64 -3.51 -41.68
C LEU A 357 -24.93 -3.72 -43.18
N ALA A 358 -23.98 -4.28 -43.93
CA ALA A 358 -24.15 -4.60 -45.35
C ALA A 358 -24.98 -5.87 -45.61
N GLN A 359 -25.10 -6.78 -44.64
CA GLN A 359 -25.89 -8.01 -44.75
C GLN A 359 -27.39 -7.83 -44.47
N THR A 360 -27.82 -6.66 -43.99
CA THR A 360 -29.24 -6.29 -43.98
C THR A 360 -29.66 -5.77 -45.35
N THR A 361 -29.83 -6.68 -46.33
CA THR A 361 -30.51 -6.35 -47.59
C THR A 361 -31.98 -5.99 -47.35
N PRO A 362 -32.55 -4.98 -48.05
CA PRO A 362 -33.97 -4.65 -47.96
C PRO A 362 -34.84 -5.79 -48.52
N PRO A 363 -36.08 -5.98 -48.02
CA PRO A 363 -36.95 -7.07 -48.47
C PRO A 363 -37.30 -6.93 -49.96
N GLN A 364 -37.12 -8.02 -50.71
CA GLN A 364 -37.57 -8.15 -52.10
C GLN A 364 -39.10 -8.15 -52.16
N THR A 365 -39.66 -7.36 -53.06
CA THR A 365 -41.08 -7.29 -53.41
C THR A 365 -41.51 -8.45 -54.31
N PRO A 366 -42.54 -9.25 -53.94
CA PRO A 366 -43.26 -10.10 -54.88
C PRO A 366 -44.52 -9.38 -55.42
N LYS A 367 -44.79 -9.56 -56.72
CA LYS A 367 -45.97 -9.06 -57.44
C LYS A 367 -47.28 -9.68 -56.91
N ALA A 368 -48.33 -8.87 -56.83
CA ALA A 368 -49.70 -9.22 -56.41
C ALA A 368 -50.49 -10.04 -57.46
N PRO A 369 -51.58 -10.71 -57.04
CA PRO A 369 -52.90 -10.25 -57.48
C PRO A 369 -54.01 -10.21 -56.38
N SER A 370 -54.76 -9.10 -56.44
CA SER A 370 -56.20 -8.82 -56.21
C SER A 370 -57.00 -9.30 -54.98
N ASP A 371 -57.55 -8.29 -54.28
CA ASP A 371 -58.92 -8.11 -53.72
C ASP A 371 -59.41 -9.03 -52.58
N THR A 372 -59.93 -8.60 -51.42
CA THR A 372 -60.32 -7.34 -50.74
C THR A 372 -60.52 -7.70 -49.22
N PRO A 373 -61.10 -6.87 -48.33
CA PRO A 373 -60.50 -5.77 -47.57
C PRO A 373 -60.54 -6.01 -46.03
N LYS A 374 -59.59 -5.48 -45.25
CA LYS A 374 -59.88 -4.85 -43.93
C LYS A 374 -58.67 -4.28 -43.18
N ALA A 375 -58.93 -3.08 -42.67
CA ALA A 375 -58.42 -2.45 -41.44
C ALA A 375 -56.94 -2.02 -41.42
N THR A 376 -56.74 -0.73 -41.65
CA THR A 376 -55.56 0.04 -41.26
C THR A 376 -55.48 0.19 -39.74
N PRO A 377 -54.38 -0.20 -39.06
CA PRO A 377 -54.00 0.33 -37.76
C PRO A 377 -53.08 1.58 -37.93
N PRO A 378 -53.03 2.47 -36.93
CA PRO A 378 -52.45 3.82 -37.02
C PRO A 378 -50.91 3.82 -37.04
N PRO A 379 -50.27 4.94 -37.42
CA PRO A 379 -48.81 5.06 -37.50
C PRO A 379 -48.12 4.87 -36.14
N PRO A 380 -46.86 4.38 -36.13
CA PRO A 380 -46.11 4.12 -34.90
C PRO A 380 -45.80 5.42 -34.13
N PRO A 381 -45.74 5.36 -32.78
CA PRO A 381 -45.51 6.52 -31.94
C PRO A 381 -44.08 7.08 -32.10
N PRO A 382 -43.88 8.39 -31.91
CA PRO A 382 -42.54 8.99 -31.93
C PRO A 382 -41.67 8.47 -30.76
N PRO A 383 -40.33 8.46 -30.89
CA PRO A 383 -39.42 7.98 -29.85
C PRO A 383 -39.57 8.79 -28.55
N PRO A 384 -39.31 8.17 -27.37
CA PRO A 384 -39.52 8.84 -26.09
C PRO A 384 -38.57 10.04 -25.96
N VAL A 385 -39.13 11.20 -25.64
CA VAL A 385 -38.40 12.44 -25.38
C VAL A 385 -37.69 12.28 -24.02
N VAL A 386 -36.43 11.84 -24.02
CA VAL A 386 -35.60 11.71 -22.82
C VAL A 386 -35.37 13.10 -22.22
N THR A 387 -35.78 13.29 -20.97
CA THR A 387 -35.62 14.58 -20.27
C THR A 387 -34.13 14.90 -20.03
N PRO A 388 -33.72 16.18 -19.98
CA PRO A 388 -32.31 16.51 -19.71
C PRO A 388 -31.80 15.97 -18.36
N LEU A 389 -32.67 15.80 -17.36
CA LEU A 389 -32.31 15.21 -16.06
C LEU A 389 -31.99 13.71 -16.17
N GLU A 390 -32.74 12.96 -16.98
CA GLU A 390 -32.46 11.54 -17.25
C GLU A 390 -31.12 11.34 -17.95
N ARG A 391 -30.66 12.31 -18.76
CA ARG A 391 -29.32 12.26 -19.38
C ARG A 391 -28.21 12.42 -18.35
N VAL A 392 -28.42 13.25 -17.31
CA VAL A 392 -27.48 13.35 -16.18
C VAL A 392 -27.42 12.00 -15.46
N GLY A 393 -28.57 11.40 -15.16
CA GLY A 393 -28.65 10.09 -14.52
C GLY A 393 -27.86 9.02 -15.28
N ARG A 394 -28.02 8.93 -16.61
CA ARG A 394 -27.27 7.97 -17.44
C ARG A 394 -25.76 8.18 -17.38
N LYS A 395 -25.27 9.42 -17.43
CA LYS A 395 -23.83 9.71 -17.30
C LYS A 395 -23.29 9.35 -15.91
N LEU A 396 -24.10 9.49 -14.87
CA LEU A 396 -23.73 9.05 -13.53
C LEU A 396 -23.67 7.52 -13.44
N TYR A 397 -24.61 6.80 -14.08
CA TYR A 397 -24.55 5.34 -14.17
C TYR A 397 -23.30 4.82 -14.91
N ASP A 398 -22.87 5.49 -15.99
CA ASP A 398 -21.66 5.13 -16.74
C ASP A 398 -20.39 5.29 -15.89
N ARG A 399 -20.41 6.15 -14.88
CA ARG A 399 -19.28 6.38 -13.97
C ARG A 399 -19.31 5.53 -12.72
N ASP A 400 -20.48 5.40 -12.09
CA ASP A 400 -20.69 4.59 -10.90
C ASP A 400 -22.16 4.16 -10.81
N VAL A 401 -22.39 2.85 -10.81
CA VAL A 401 -23.73 2.25 -10.78
C VAL A 401 -24.49 2.59 -9.49
N THR A 402 -23.80 2.69 -8.36
CA THR A 402 -24.42 3.03 -7.07
C THR A 402 -24.82 4.50 -7.03
N LEU A 403 -23.99 5.37 -7.59
CA LEU A 403 -24.22 6.80 -7.63
C LEU A 403 -25.36 7.18 -8.61
N GLY A 404 -25.41 6.52 -9.77
CA GLY A 404 -26.53 6.63 -10.72
C GLY A 404 -27.86 6.23 -10.08
N ARG A 405 -27.88 5.12 -9.33
CA ARG A 405 -29.08 4.64 -8.63
C ARG A 405 -29.53 5.59 -7.52
N CYS A 406 -28.60 6.11 -6.72
CA CYS A 406 -28.93 7.10 -5.69
C CYS A 406 -29.43 8.42 -6.32
N PHE A 407 -28.88 8.86 -7.46
CA PHE A 407 -29.34 10.07 -8.13
C PHE A 407 -30.77 9.94 -8.67
N GLU A 408 -31.09 8.83 -9.34
CA GLU A 408 -32.44 8.56 -9.87
C GLU A 408 -33.48 8.41 -8.76
N THR A 409 -33.11 7.78 -7.64
CA THR A 409 -34.02 7.55 -6.51
C THR A 409 -34.22 8.82 -5.68
N CYS A 410 -33.20 9.67 -5.57
CA CYS A 410 -33.20 10.77 -4.60
C CYS A 410 -33.36 12.17 -5.17
N VAL A 411 -33.27 12.36 -6.49
CA VAL A 411 -33.30 13.69 -7.12
C VAL A 411 -34.46 13.79 -8.10
N SER A 412 -35.37 14.74 -7.87
CA SER A 412 -36.39 15.11 -8.85
C SER A 412 -36.29 16.60 -9.22
N MET A 413 -36.62 16.93 -10.47
CA MET A 413 -36.68 18.32 -10.92
C MET A 413 -38.00 18.95 -10.47
N VAL A 414 -37.93 20.12 -9.83
CA VAL A 414 -39.12 20.89 -9.42
C VAL A 414 -39.46 21.94 -10.46
N LYS A 415 -38.46 22.72 -10.90
CA LYS A 415 -38.66 23.86 -11.80
C LYS A 415 -37.39 24.18 -12.59
N HIS A 416 -37.55 24.59 -13.84
CA HIS A 416 -36.47 25.10 -14.71
C HIS A 416 -36.92 26.41 -15.36
N GLU A 417 -36.33 27.53 -14.95
CA GLU A 417 -36.61 28.86 -15.52
C GLU A 417 -35.30 29.55 -15.88
N GLY A 418 -35.03 29.71 -17.17
CA GLY A 418 -33.80 30.33 -17.66
C GLY A 418 -32.54 29.60 -17.15
N ASP A 419 -31.64 30.32 -16.49
CA ASP A 419 -30.43 29.79 -15.88
C ASP A 419 -30.63 29.29 -14.43
N ALA A 420 -31.86 29.21 -13.92
CA ALA A 420 -32.14 28.72 -12.56
C ALA A 420 -32.77 27.33 -12.59
N LEU A 421 -32.08 26.36 -11.96
CA LEU A 421 -32.53 24.98 -11.84
C LEU A 421 -32.82 24.65 -10.37
N THR A 422 -34.07 24.31 -10.07
CA THR A 422 -34.50 23.90 -8.73
C THR A 422 -34.69 22.38 -8.67
N LEU A 423 -33.87 21.73 -7.86
CA LEU A 423 -33.88 20.28 -7.65
C LEU A 423 -34.38 19.96 -6.24
N ASN A 424 -35.24 18.96 -6.12
CA ASN A 424 -35.69 18.43 -4.85
C ASN A 424 -34.90 17.17 -4.52
N MET A 425 -34.38 17.11 -3.29
CA MET A 425 -33.64 15.96 -2.79
C MET A 425 -34.42 15.27 -1.67
N PHE A 426 -34.94 14.09 -1.94
CA PHE A 426 -35.72 13.28 -0.98
C PHE A 426 -35.29 11.82 -1.07
N GLY A 427 -35.18 11.08 0.04
CA GLY A 427 -34.81 9.66 0.01
C GLY A 427 -33.96 9.22 1.20
N GLU A 428 -33.42 8.00 1.11
CA GLU A 428 -32.60 7.40 2.17
C GLU A 428 -31.36 8.25 2.50
N GLU A 429 -31.09 8.40 3.80
CA GLU A 429 -30.00 9.24 4.33
C GLU A 429 -28.61 8.78 3.86
N SER A 430 -28.46 7.47 3.60
CA SER A 430 -27.27 6.84 3.00
C SER A 430 -26.99 7.33 1.57
N CYS A 431 -28.02 7.40 0.72
CA CYS A 431 -27.89 7.88 -0.65
C CYS A 431 -27.63 9.39 -0.71
N ILE A 432 -28.29 10.18 0.17
CA ILE A 432 -28.06 11.62 0.25
C ILE A 432 -26.63 11.92 0.72
N ALA A 433 -26.09 11.16 1.68
CA ALA A 433 -24.71 11.30 2.13
C ALA A 433 -23.70 10.99 1.00
N THR A 434 -23.98 9.95 0.21
CA THR A 434 -23.15 9.57 -0.95
C THR A 434 -23.16 10.66 -2.01
N LEU A 435 -24.35 11.17 -2.37
CA LEU A 435 -24.49 12.27 -3.34
C LEU A 435 -23.80 13.55 -2.86
N ARG A 436 -23.86 13.90 -1.56
CA ARG A 436 -23.14 15.06 -1.01
C ARG A 436 -21.63 14.91 -1.08
N THR A 437 -21.12 13.71 -0.84
CA THR A 437 -19.68 13.42 -0.86
C THR A 437 -19.11 13.64 -2.25
N TYR A 438 -19.80 13.18 -3.29
CA TYR A 438 -19.36 13.29 -4.68
C TYR A 438 -19.98 14.47 -5.45
N TYR A 439 -20.68 15.37 -4.75
CA TYR A 439 -21.44 16.45 -5.37
C TYR A 439 -20.56 17.39 -6.20
N LYS A 440 -19.45 17.87 -5.60
CA LYS A 440 -18.57 18.85 -6.24
C LYS A 440 -17.75 18.26 -7.38
N ASP A 441 -17.35 17.01 -7.26
CA ASP A 441 -16.35 16.39 -8.14
C ASP A 441 -16.97 15.68 -9.36
N ILE A 442 -18.19 15.17 -9.22
CA ILE A 442 -18.83 14.32 -10.25
C ILE A 442 -20.21 14.85 -10.63
N VAL A 443 -21.10 15.07 -9.65
CA VAL A 443 -22.50 15.39 -9.93
C VAL A 443 -22.66 16.80 -10.52
N LEU A 444 -22.03 17.80 -9.93
CA LEU A 444 -22.12 19.20 -10.36
C LEU A 444 -21.56 19.43 -11.80
N PRO A 445 -20.38 18.89 -12.18
CA PRO A 445 -19.89 19.00 -13.56
C PRO A 445 -20.85 18.44 -14.61
N PHE A 446 -21.49 17.29 -14.36
CA PHE A 446 -22.42 16.70 -15.33
C PHE A 446 -23.74 17.46 -15.43
N ILE A 447 -24.21 18.06 -14.34
CA ILE A 447 -25.38 18.94 -14.37
C ILE A 447 -25.05 20.19 -15.19
N LEU A 448 -23.89 20.83 -14.95
CA LEU A 448 -23.47 22.03 -15.69
C LEU A 448 -23.15 21.74 -17.17
N GLU A 449 -22.70 20.53 -17.50
CA GLU A 449 -22.49 20.12 -18.90
C GLU A 449 -23.81 20.04 -19.68
N ILE A 450 -24.90 19.61 -19.04
CA ILE A 450 -26.19 19.41 -19.70
C ILE A 450 -27.07 20.67 -19.66
N TYR A 451 -27.01 21.45 -18.56
CA TYR A 451 -27.84 22.64 -18.37
C TYR A 451 -27.13 23.97 -18.64
N GLY A 452 -25.80 23.95 -18.77
CA GLY A 452 -24.97 25.11 -19.09
C GLY A 452 -24.08 25.56 -17.91
N PRO A 453 -22.93 26.20 -18.20
CA PRO A 453 -21.96 26.59 -17.16
C PRO A 453 -22.43 27.74 -16.26
N GLN A 454 -23.49 28.46 -16.61
CA GLN A 454 -24.04 29.60 -15.85
C GLN A 454 -25.25 29.22 -14.97
N THR A 455 -25.62 27.93 -14.91
CA THR A 455 -26.82 27.49 -14.18
C THR A 455 -26.66 27.64 -12.66
N LYS A 456 -27.58 28.37 -12.01
CA LYS A 456 -27.70 28.48 -10.56
C LYS A 456 -28.59 27.36 -10.00
N LEU A 457 -28.03 26.52 -9.15
CA LEU A 457 -28.73 25.39 -8.52
C LEU A 457 -29.33 25.79 -7.17
N THR A 458 -30.64 25.55 -7.01
CA THR A 458 -31.34 25.71 -5.72
C THR A 458 -31.90 24.36 -5.27
N PHE A 459 -31.75 24.03 -4.00
CA PHE A 459 -32.25 22.76 -3.45
C PHE A 459 -33.44 23.00 -2.52
N THR A 460 -34.52 22.26 -2.74
CA THR A 460 -35.68 22.21 -1.83
C THR A 460 -35.81 20.83 -1.18
N LYS A 461 -36.50 20.78 -0.05
CA LYS A 461 -36.92 19.55 0.64
C LYS A 461 -38.44 19.59 0.77
N GLU A 462 -39.16 19.22 -0.28
CA GLU A 462 -40.62 19.11 -0.24
C GLU A 462 -41.04 17.72 -0.73
N PRO A 463 -41.88 16.97 0.00
CA PRO A 463 -42.36 15.68 -0.48
C PRO A 463 -43.24 15.86 -1.73
N PRO A 464 -43.18 14.96 -2.73
CA PRO A 464 -44.04 15.02 -3.89
C PRO A 464 -45.52 14.89 -3.48
N ALA A 465 -46.40 15.64 -4.13
CA ALA A 465 -47.85 15.58 -3.92
C ALA A 465 -48.38 14.15 -4.20
N GLN A 466 -49.17 13.62 -3.27
CA GLN A 466 -49.72 12.26 -3.31
C GLN A 466 -50.85 12.15 -4.35
N GLU A 467 -50.73 11.23 -5.31
CA GLU A 467 -51.88 10.71 -6.07
C GLU A 467 -52.45 9.47 -5.36
N GLU A 468 -53.74 9.55 -5.03
CA GLU A 468 -54.51 8.51 -4.34
C GLU A 468 -54.59 7.20 -5.15
N LYS A 469 -54.23 6.06 -4.52
CA LYS A 469 -54.64 4.74 -4.99
C LYS A 469 -55.35 3.94 -3.90
N LYS A 470 -56.49 3.39 -4.34
CA LYS A 470 -57.52 2.64 -3.62
C LYS A 470 -57.03 1.38 -2.91
N ASN A 471 -57.67 1.15 -1.78
CA ASN A 471 -57.68 -0.02 -0.90
C ASN A 471 -57.80 -1.38 -1.62
N GLU A 472 -57.11 -2.38 -1.07
CA GLU A 472 -57.61 -3.74 -0.81
C GLU A 472 -56.74 -4.41 0.29
N PRO A 473 -57.22 -5.45 0.99
CA PRO A 473 -57.53 -5.35 2.42
C PRO A 473 -56.61 -6.15 3.34
N THR A 474 -56.52 -5.70 4.58
CA THR A 474 -55.99 -6.40 5.76
C THR A 474 -56.80 -7.64 6.13
N LEU A 475 -56.08 -8.72 6.50
CA LEU A 475 -56.58 -9.75 7.43
C LEU A 475 -55.55 -9.95 8.57
N PRO A 476 -55.99 -10.17 9.82
CA PRO A 476 -55.20 -9.87 11.02
C PRO A 476 -54.73 -11.11 11.80
N LEU A 477 -53.73 -10.86 12.64
CA LEU A 477 -53.38 -11.49 13.94
C LEU A 477 -53.39 -13.02 14.08
N LEU A 478 -52.31 -13.54 14.66
CA LEU A 478 -52.41 -14.33 15.90
C LEU A 478 -51.10 -14.23 16.70
N SER A 479 -51.26 -13.69 17.90
CA SER A 479 -50.36 -13.63 19.04
C SER A 479 -50.25 -14.99 19.73
N GLU A 480 -49.07 -15.32 20.25
CA GLU A 480 -48.91 -16.14 21.46
C GLU A 480 -47.65 -15.72 22.22
N GLU A 481 -47.85 -15.39 23.51
CA GLU A 481 -46.88 -14.93 24.51
C GLU A 481 -46.18 -16.15 25.18
N ALA A 482 -44.84 -16.15 25.27
CA ALA A 482 -44.04 -15.99 26.51
C ALA A 482 -43.57 -17.32 27.17
N PRO A 483 -42.65 -17.31 28.16
CA PRO A 483 -41.30 -16.72 28.17
C PRO A 483 -40.22 -17.69 28.73
N LEU A 484 -38.93 -17.36 28.58
CA LEU A 484 -37.87 -17.84 29.48
C LEU A 484 -36.71 -16.83 29.57
N GLU A 485 -36.35 -16.51 30.81
CA GLU A 485 -35.44 -15.46 31.27
C GLU A 485 -33.96 -15.79 31.04
N SER A 486 -33.15 -14.78 30.70
CA SER A 486 -31.85 -14.55 31.36
C SER A 486 -31.37 -13.11 31.05
N GLY A 487 -31.00 -12.39 32.10
CA GLY A 487 -30.81 -10.93 32.06
C GLY A 487 -29.42 -10.45 31.66
N SER A 488 -29.36 -9.17 31.27
CA SER A 488 -28.25 -8.27 31.56
C SER A 488 -28.70 -6.82 31.34
N CYS A 489 -28.57 -6.02 32.40
CA CYS A 489 -28.84 -4.58 32.41
C CYS A 489 -27.81 -3.81 31.54
N VAL A 490 -28.30 -2.90 30.70
CA VAL A 490 -27.54 -1.70 30.29
C VAL A 490 -28.45 -0.49 30.55
N GLN A 491 -27.96 0.42 31.40
CA GLN A 491 -28.63 1.67 31.73
C GLN A 491 -28.47 2.72 30.63
N THR A 492 -29.52 3.53 30.55
CA THR A 492 -29.80 4.77 29.82
C THR A 492 -28.73 5.87 29.86
N GLN A 493 -28.52 6.57 28.74
CA GLN A 493 -28.10 7.98 28.66
C GLN A 493 -28.87 8.63 27.49
N ALA A 494 -29.93 9.41 27.75
CA ALA A 494 -29.91 10.86 28.02
C ALA A 494 -29.58 11.71 26.77
N GLU A 495 -30.65 12.23 26.15
CA GLU A 495 -30.64 13.22 25.07
C GLU A 495 -29.96 14.54 25.51
N LEU A 496 -29.00 15.02 24.70
CA LEU A 496 -28.46 16.38 24.78
C LEU A 496 -28.58 17.04 23.41
N LYS A 497 -29.59 17.91 23.27
CA LYS A 497 -29.76 18.85 22.15
C LYS A 497 -28.72 19.97 22.27
N ALA A 498 -27.85 20.13 21.28
CA ALA A 498 -27.01 21.32 21.12
C ALA A 498 -27.77 22.41 20.34
N PRO A 499 -27.70 23.70 20.74
CA PRO A 499 -28.37 24.78 20.02
C PRO A 499 -27.61 25.16 18.74
N ILE A 500 -28.36 25.43 17.67
CA ILE A 500 -27.85 25.94 16.40
C ILE A 500 -27.48 27.42 16.60
N ILE A 501 -26.22 27.79 16.37
CA ILE A 501 -25.72 29.16 16.49
C ILE A 501 -25.74 29.82 15.10
N ASP A 502 -26.36 30.99 15.00
CA ASP A 502 -26.46 31.76 13.76
C ASP A 502 -25.09 32.31 13.31
N PRO A 503 -24.69 32.10 12.04
CA PRO A 503 -23.36 32.47 11.54
C PRO A 503 -23.10 33.99 11.49
N GLU A 504 -24.14 34.82 11.38
CA GLU A 504 -23.98 36.28 11.37
C GLU A 504 -23.64 36.88 12.74
N ALA A 505 -23.98 36.20 13.84
CA ALA A 505 -23.67 36.64 15.19
C ALA A 505 -22.17 36.49 15.53
N ILE A 506 -21.50 35.55 14.88
CA ILE A 506 -20.06 35.25 15.08
C ILE A 506 -19.19 36.38 14.52
N LEU A 507 -19.58 37.00 13.40
CA LEU A 507 -18.85 38.10 12.77
C LEU A 507 -18.95 39.43 13.54
N LYS A 508 -19.96 39.58 14.39
CA LYS A 508 -20.14 40.76 15.28
C LYS A 508 -19.49 40.56 16.65
N ALA A 509 -18.89 39.39 16.91
CA ALA A 509 -18.21 39.14 18.15
C ALA A 509 -16.96 40.05 18.29
N PRO A 510 -16.76 40.71 19.45
CA PRO A 510 -15.72 41.72 19.63
C PRO A 510 -14.29 41.16 19.49
N THR A 511 -14.12 39.85 19.66
CA THR A 511 -12.86 39.13 19.45
C THR A 511 -12.52 38.95 17.96
N VAL A 512 -13.51 38.81 17.09
CA VAL A 512 -13.34 38.61 15.65
C VAL A 512 -13.06 39.93 14.94
N GLN A 513 -13.70 41.02 15.36
CA GLN A 513 -13.40 42.37 14.85
C GLN A 513 -11.96 42.81 15.16
N LYS A 514 -11.46 42.48 16.36
CA LYS A 514 -10.06 42.74 16.73
C LYS A 514 -9.05 41.98 15.87
N ALA A 515 -9.40 40.79 15.39
CA ALA A 515 -8.55 40.02 14.48
C ALA A 515 -8.55 40.64 13.07
N ILE A 516 -9.69 41.14 12.60
CA ILE A 516 -9.78 41.78 11.28
C ILE A 516 -8.97 43.08 11.22
N GLU A 517 -8.94 43.87 12.31
CA GLU A 517 -8.08 45.06 12.41
C GLU A 517 -6.58 44.72 12.42
N LEU A 518 -6.18 43.59 13.02
CA LEU A 518 -4.78 43.18 13.13
C LEU A 518 -4.17 42.65 11.82
N PHE A 519 -5.00 42.13 10.90
CA PHE A 519 -4.53 41.52 9.64
C PHE A 519 -4.83 42.36 8.38
N GLY A 520 -5.32 43.60 8.56
CA GLY A 520 -5.82 44.46 7.47
C GLY A 520 -4.83 45.42 6.81
N THR A 521 -3.51 45.30 6.98
CA THR A 521 -2.55 46.21 6.29
C THR A 521 -1.27 45.51 5.81
N HIS A 522 -1.05 45.54 4.49
CA HIS A 522 0.24 45.59 3.74
C HIS A 522 -0.10 45.37 2.25
N VAL A 523 -0.54 46.40 1.53
CA VAL A 523 0.26 47.31 0.66
C VAL A 523 1.00 46.58 -0.46
N ILE A 524 0.46 46.78 -1.66
CA ILE A 524 0.96 46.43 -3.00
C ILE A 524 2.25 47.21 -3.27
N ILE A 525 3.30 46.52 -3.74
CA ILE A 525 4.44 47.16 -4.43
C ILE A 525 4.34 46.77 -5.90
N GLU A 526 3.99 47.76 -6.73
CA GLU A 526 4.05 47.69 -8.19
C GLU A 526 5.52 47.69 -8.64
N ASN A 527 5.89 46.72 -9.48
CA ASN A 527 7.14 46.77 -10.23
C ASN A 527 6.90 47.55 -11.53
N LYS A 528 7.56 48.71 -11.68
CA LYS A 528 7.75 49.41 -12.95
C LYS A 528 9.15 49.10 -13.47
N LEU A 529 9.18 48.60 -14.71
CA LEU A 529 10.23 48.64 -15.76
C LEU A 529 11.70 48.70 -15.35
#